data_AF-A0A1R2ATJ8-F1
#
_entry.id   AF-A0A1R2ATJ8-F1
#
_cell.length_a   1.000
_cell.length_b   1.000
_cell.length_c   1.000
_cell.angle_alpha   90.00
_cell.angle_beta   90.00
_cell.angle_gamma   90.00
#
_symmetry.space_group_name_H-M   'P 1'
#
loop_
_entity.id
_entity.type
_entity.pdbx_description
1 polymer ?
#
loop_
_entity_poly.entity_id
_entity_poly.type
_entity_poly.pdbx_seq_one_letter_code
_entity_poly.pdbx_strand_id
1 'polypeptide(L)'
;MGNCCNKNEGGHKKKKVKLNIKMTGFSQIDELFHAAAAPLQTLTDIRISITKSSKAFKKATFTHVVVGCTTLDSIYGMMYFLSANFEGIINNLHFKIKTDPPYLKVKKNKLPPDVLVVYETWEGFTKAISQTPGKIKELQPQIETLIEESKEFPGRAEAILKNDDIGFVQVISAGKIIAKNVSKIASTKKVVDDLLKFFHDTMKDIEGFKSSYEENKGQIETIGKKAKEENCMHPKQLVPKYWPDQTRIDLSLDIPPKLKPDGK
;
A
#
# COMPACT_ATOMS: atom_id res chain seq x y z
N MET A 1 43.97 2.05 -7.45
CA MET A 1 43.88 0.81 -6.65
C MET A 1 43.16 1.13 -5.35
N GLY A 2 42.24 0.26 -4.91
CA GLY A 2 41.67 0.31 -3.57
C GLY A 2 40.18 0.66 -3.50
N ASN A 3 39.34 -0.28 -3.93
CA ASN A 3 37.93 -0.37 -3.53
C ASN A 3 37.80 -0.39 -2.00
N CYS A 4 36.88 0.40 -1.45
CA CYS A 4 36.27 0.09 -0.16
C CYS A 4 34.77 -0.09 -0.34
N CYS A 5 34.41 -1.37 -0.39
CA CYS A 5 33.07 -1.93 -0.35
C CYS A 5 32.24 -1.31 0.78
N ASN A 6 31.16 -0.61 0.43
CA ASN A 6 30.08 -0.40 1.38
C ASN A 6 29.22 -1.66 1.41
N LYS A 7 29.30 -2.34 2.55
CA LYS A 7 28.60 -3.59 2.85
C LYS A 7 27.09 -3.36 2.79
N ASN A 8 26.44 -4.22 2.01
CA ASN A 8 25.06 -4.64 2.10
C ASN A 8 24.45 -4.44 3.50
N GLU A 9 23.68 -3.37 3.70
CA GLU A 9 22.64 -3.35 4.70
C GLU A 9 21.54 -4.30 4.21
N GLY A 10 21.59 -5.52 4.72
CA GLY A 10 20.55 -6.51 4.54
C GLY A 10 19.23 -5.96 5.07
N GLY A 11 18.44 -5.35 4.20
CA GLY A 11 17.10 -4.88 4.51
C GLY A 11 16.31 -6.04 5.09
N HIS A 12 16.13 -6.03 6.41
CA HIS A 12 15.22 -6.94 7.08
C HIS A 12 13.87 -6.81 6.36
N LYS A 13 13.50 -7.83 5.59
CA LYS A 13 12.17 -7.92 4.96
C LYS A 13 11.17 -7.68 6.08
N LYS A 14 10.53 -6.50 6.10
CA LYS A 14 9.49 -6.15 7.08
C LYS A 14 8.51 -7.33 7.10
N LYS A 15 8.55 -8.12 8.18
CA LYS A 15 7.72 -9.33 8.28
C LYS A 15 6.28 -8.90 8.09
N LYS A 16 5.61 -9.47 7.09
CA LYS A 16 4.19 -9.20 6.84
C LYS A 16 3.42 -9.64 8.07
N VAL A 17 2.96 -8.68 8.87
CA VAL A 17 2.06 -8.95 10.00
C VAL A 17 0.80 -9.61 9.43
N LYS A 18 0.50 -10.84 9.86
CA LYS A 18 -0.74 -11.56 9.55
C LYS A 18 -1.61 -11.51 10.80
N LEU A 19 -2.78 -10.88 10.70
CA LEU A 19 -3.66 -10.66 11.87
C LEU A 19 -4.69 -11.79 12.07
N ASN A 20 -4.78 -12.75 11.15
CA ASN A 20 -5.74 -13.85 11.25
C ASN A 20 -5.48 -14.67 12.53
N ILE A 21 -6.51 -14.78 13.37
CA ILE A 21 -6.52 -15.62 14.57
C ILE A 21 -6.40 -17.10 14.18
N LYS A 22 -5.64 -17.86 14.96
CA LYS A 22 -5.58 -19.32 14.85
C LYS A 22 -6.35 -19.96 16.00
N MET A 23 -7.18 -20.94 15.70
CA MET A 23 -7.90 -21.68 16.73
C MET A 23 -6.99 -22.73 17.37
N THR A 24 -7.19 -22.96 18.67
CA THR A 24 -6.48 -23.92 19.51
C THR A 24 -7.12 -25.31 19.42
N GLY A 25 -8.43 -25.39 19.12
CA GLY A 25 -9.22 -26.61 19.15
C GLY A 25 -9.95 -26.84 20.49
N PHE A 26 -9.74 -25.96 21.47
CA PHE A 26 -10.45 -25.97 22.75
C PHE A 26 -11.52 -24.86 22.74
N SER A 27 -12.81 -25.22 22.70
CA SER A 27 -13.91 -24.26 22.52
C SER A 27 -13.84 -23.08 23.48
N GLN A 28 -13.63 -23.35 24.77
CA GLN A 28 -13.59 -22.32 25.81
C GLN A 28 -12.43 -21.33 25.63
N ILE A 29 -11.30 -21.78 25.08
CA ILE A 29 -10.16 -20.91 24.77
C ILE A 29 -10.40 -20.15 23.46
N ASP A 30 -10.97 -20.82 22.47
CA ASP A 30 -11.25 -20.23 21.15
C ASP A 30 -12.32 -19.13 21.24
N GLU A 31 -13.27 -19.25 22.16
CA GLU A 31 -14.25 -18.22 22.51
C GLU A 31 -13.60 -16.91 22.94
N LEU A 32 -12.47 -16.95 23.66
CA LEU A 32 -11.72 -15.75 24.05
C LEU A 32 -11.25 -14.95 22.83
N PHE A 33 -10.96 -15.62 21.71
CA PHE A 33 -10.46 -14.99 20.51
C PHE A 33 -11.52 -14.76 19.43
N HIS A 34 -12.75 -15.24 19.63
CA HIS A 34 -13.81 -15.15 18.62
C HIS A 34 -14.19 -13.69 18.32
N ALA A 35 -14.35 -12.87 19.37
CA ALA A 35 -14.63 -11.44 19.26
C ALA A 35 -13.52 -10.67 18.52
N ALA A 36 -12.27 -11.15 18.56
CA ALA A 36 -11.15 -10.53 17.86
C ALA A 36 -11.12 -10.83 16.35
N ALA A 37 -11.78 -11.90 15.89
CA ALA A 37 -11.64 -12.38 14.52
C ALA A 37 -12.16 -11.37 13.47
N ALA A 38 -13.37 -10.84 13.66
CA ALA A 38 -14.00 -9.96 12.68
C ALA A 38 -13.30 -8.59 12.54
N PRO A 39 -12.94 -7.88 13.63
CA PRO A 39 -12.22 -6.61 13.52
C PRO A 39 -10.83 -6.78 12.88
N LEU A 40 -10.09 -7.82 13.24
CA LEU A 40 -8.76 -8.09 12.69
C LEU A 40 -8.80 -8.50 11.21
N GLN A 41 -9.84 -9.25 10.81
CA GLN A 41 -10.06 -9.59 9.42
C GLN A 41 -10.39 -8.34 8.60
N THR A 42 -11.28 -7.48 9.11
CA THR A 42 -11.63 -6.19 8.49
C THR A 42 -10.39 -5.31 8.28
N LEU A 43 -9.54 -5.17 9.30
CA LEU A 43 -8.29 -4.42 9.18
C LEU A 43 -7.32 -5.04 8.16
N THR A 44 -7.26 -6.38 8.11
CA THR A 44 -6.44 -7.10 7.12
C THR A 44 -6.91 -6.82 5.71
N ASP A 45 -8.21 -6.85 5.46
CA ASP A 45 -8.81 -6.62 4.14
C ASP A 45 -8.61 -5.18 3.68
N ILE A 46 -8.81 -4.22 4.60
CA ILE A 46 -8.47 -2.80 4.38
C ILE A 46 -7.02 -2.67 3.94
N ARG A 47 -6.09 -3.22 4.72
CA ARG A 47 -4.65 -3.12 4.44
C ARG A 47 -4.27 -3.75 3.10
N ILE A 48 -4.82 -4.93 2.79
CA ILE A 48 -4.56 -5.62 1.53
C ILE A 48 -5.08 -4.79 0.36
N SER A 49 -6.32 -4.31 0.46
CA SER A 49 -6.96 -3.50 -0.56
C SER A 49 -6.14 -2.26 -0.89
N ILE A 50 -5.77 -1.46 0.13
CA ILE A 50 -5.01 -0.23 -0.10
C ILE A 50 -3.59 -0.48 -0.60
N THR A 51 -2.93 -1.53 -0.10
CA THR A 51 -1.60 -1.91 -0.58
C THR A 51 -1.66 -2.34 -2.05
N LYS A 52 -2.72 -3.05 -2.45
CA LYS A 52 -2.91 -3.51 -3.83
C LYS A 52 -3.18 -2.32 -4.76
N SER A 53 -4.06 -1.40 -4.38
CA SER A 53 -4.37 -0.21 -5.21
C SER A 53 -3.16 0.72 -5.35
N SER A 54 -2.44 1.00 -4.26
CA SER A 54 -1.20 1.80 -4.31
C SER A 54 -0.14 1.16 -5.22
N LYS A 55 0.07 -0.16 -5.11
CA LYS A 55 1.00 -0.89 -5.99
C LYS A 55 0.54 -0.91 -7.45
N ALA A 56 -0.76 -1.05 -7.69
CA ALA A 56 -1.30 -1.01 -9.06
C ALA A 56 -1.04 0.34 -9.70
N PHE A 57 -1.30 1.44 -8.98
CA PHE A 57 -1.02 2.78 -9.46
C PHE A 57 0.48 2.99 -9.76
N LYS A 58 1.36 2.69 -8.80
CA LYS A 58 2.83 2.78 -8.98
C LYS A 58 3.35 1.97 -10.17
N LYS A 59 2.78 0.79 -10.41
CA LYS A 59 3.15 -0.05 -11.56
C LYS A 59 2.63 0.50 -12.87
N ALA A 60 1.40 0.99 -12.90
CA ALA A 60 0.78 1.57 -14.09
C ALA A 60 1.54 2.82 -14.56
N THR A 61 2.08 3.60 -13.62
CA THR A 61 2.92 4.77 -13.91
C THR A 61 4.41 4.43 -14.04
N PHE A 62 4.80 3.16 -13.85
CA PHE A 62 6.19 2.69 -13.80
C PHE A 62 7.08 3.43 -12.77
N THR A 63 6.50 4.09 -11.78
CA THR A 63 7.25 4.84 -10.76
C THR A 63 7.81 3.96 -9.65
N HIS A 64 7.52 2.65 -9.66
CA HIS A 64 8.13 1.70 -8.72
C HIS A 64 9.66 1.57 -8.87
N VAL A 65 10.23 2.04 -9.98
CA VAL A 65 11.69 2.10 -10.19
C VAL A 65 12.33 3.38 -9.63
N VAL A 66 11.53 4.31 -9.10
CA VAL A 66 12.03 5.52 -8.44
C VAL A 66 12.34 5.19 -6.98
N VAL A 67 13.60 5.33 -6.57
CA VAL A 67 14.07 5.15 -5.20
C VAL A 67 13.32 6.12 -4.28
N GLY A 68 12.77 5.56 -3.20
CA GLY A 68 11.93 6.31 -2.27
C GLY A 68 10.57 6.76 -2.82
N CYS A 69 10.08 6.14 -3.91
CA CYS A 69 8.83 6.51 -4.59
C CYS A 69 7.66 6.81 -3.63
N THR A 70 7.14 8.04 -3.72
CA THR A 70 5.95 8.55 -3.03
C THR A 70 4.69 8.50 -3.92
N THR A 71 3.55 8.95 -3.40
CA THR A 71 2.36 9.14 -4.24
C THR A 71 2.56 10.32 -5.18
N LEU A 72 3.23 11.39 -4.72
CA LEU A 72 3.54 12.56 -5.53
C LEU A 72 4.35 12.18 -6.79
N ASP A 73 5.37 11.33 -6.64
CA ASP A 73 6.12 10.81 -7.79
C ASP A 73 5.17 10.10 -8.78
N SER A 74 4.26 9.27 -8.28
CA SER A 74 3.32 8.53 -9.14
C SER A 74 2.33 9.45 -9.85
N ILE A 75 1.92 10.54 -9.21
CA ILE A 75 1.11 11.59 -9.85
C ILE A 75 1.91 12.26 -10.97
N TYR A 76 3.15 12.66 -10.74
CA TYR A 76 4.00 13.23 -11.80
C TYR A 76 4.24 12.25 -12.95
N GLY A 77 4.52 10.97 -12.65
CA GLY A 77 4.66 9.93 -13.67
C GLY A 77 3.39 9.77 -14.52
N MET A 78 2.21 9.78 -13.90
CA MET A 78 0.93 9.80 -14.61
C MET A 78 0.79 11.06 -15.49
N MET A 79 1.14 12.23 -14.97
CA MET A 79 1.00 13.50 -15.69
C MET A 79 1.96 13.60 -16.88
N TYR A 80 3.20 13.13 -16.75
CA TYR A 80 4.13 13.04 -17.89
C TYR A 80 3.60 12.10 -18.97
N PHE A 81 3.08 10.95 -18.57
CA PHE A 81 2.49 9.97 -19.49
C PHE A 81 1.24 10.53 -20.21
N LEU A 82 0.34 11.16 -19.46
CA LEU A 82 -0.83 11.84 -20.02
C LEU A 82 -0.40 12.97 -20.98
N SER A 83 0.54 13.79 -20.58
CA SER A 83 1.10 14.87 -21.41
C SER A 83 1.67 14.34 -22.73
N ALA A 84 2.46 13.26 -22.69
CA ALA A 84 3.07 12.65 -23.88
C ALA A 84 2.04 12.14 -24.89
N ASN A 85 0.93 11.55 -24.41
CA ASN A 85 -0.14 11.05 -25.27
C ASN A 85 -0.99 12.17 -25.90
N PHE A 86 -0.81 13.41 -25.44
CA PHE A 86 -1.50 14.59 -25.95
C PHE A 86 -0.50 15.65 -26.44
N GLU A 87 0.64 15.20 -26.94
CA GLU A 87 1.67 16.04 -27.62
C GLU A 87 2.24 17.16 -26.74
N GLY A 88 2.26 16.95 -25.42
CA GLY A 88 2.68 17.96 -24.46
C GLY A 88 1.60 18.99 -24.12
N ILE A 89 0.38 18.86 -24.64
CA ILE A 89 -0.71 19.83 -24.46
C ILE A 89 -1.71 19.30 -23.43
N ILE A 90 -1.44 19.52 -22.15
CA ILE A 90 -2.28 19.02 -21.05
C ILE A 90 -3.71 19.57 -21.12
N ASN A 91 -3.90 20.78 -21.65
CA ASN A 91 -5.22 21.38 -21.82
C ASN A 91 -6.16 20.49 -22.68
N ASN A 92 -5.63 19.68 -23.61
CA ASN A 92 -6.42 18.77 -24.45
C ASN A 92 -7.08 17.63 -23.64
N LEU A 93 -6.57 17.34 -22.43
CA LEU A 93 -7.12 16.36 -21.49
C LEU A 93 -8.35 16.87 -20.72
N HIS A 94 -8.67 18.17 -20.83
CA HIS A 94 -9.68 18.84 -19.99
C HIS A 94 -9.39 18.60 -18.50
N PHE A 95 -8.10 18.69 -18.16
CA PHE A 95 -7.59 18.46 -16.82
C PHE A 95 -8.17 19.47 -15.83
N LYS A 96 -8.65 18.98 -14.68
CA LYS A 96 -9.19 19.78 -13.58
C LYS A 96 -8.72 19.25 -12.24
N ILE A 97 -8.20 20.13 -11.41
CA ILE A 97 -7.98 19.85 -9.99
C ILE A 97 -9.32 19.96 -9.26
N LYS A 98 -9.57 19.03 -8.34
CA LYS A 98 -10.79 18.92 -7.54
C LYS A 98 -10.47 18.73 -6.07
N THR A 99 -11.40 19.16 -5.23
CA THR A 99 -11.40 18.92 -3.78
C THR A 99 -11.66 17.45 -3.45
N ASP A 100 -12.55 16.81 -4.22
CA ASP A 100 -12.97 15.43 -4.00
C ASP A 100 -12.34 14.44 -4.98
N PRO A 101 -12.27 13.13 -4.62
CA PRO A 101 -11.83 12.08 -5.53
C PRO A 101 -12.50 12.19 -6.91
N PRO A 102 -11.73 12.00 -8.01
CA PRO A 102 -10.36 11.51 -8.03
C PRO A 102 -9.27 12.58 -7.82
N TYR A 103 -9.62 13.78 -7.33
CA TYR A 103 -8.75 14.95 -7.10
C TYR A 103 -8.10 15.55 -8.36
N LEU A 104 -7.70 14.71 -9.31
CA LEU A 104 -7.17 15.04 -10.63
C LEU A 104 -8.13 14.43 -11.66
N LYS A 105 -8.98 15.28 -12.25
CA LYS A 105 -10.01 14.87 -13.20
C LYS A 105 -9.59 15.13 -14.64
N VAL A 106 -9.70 14.14 -15.51
CA VAL A 106 -9.59 14.29 -16.97
C VAL A 106 -10.84 13.78 -17.67
N LYS A 107 -10.99 14.08 -18.97
CA LYS A 107 -12.11 13.59 -19.78
C LYS A 107 -11.82 12.19 -20.34
N LYS A 108 -12.27 11.15 -19.66
CA LYS A 108 -12.00 9.73 -19.98
C LYS A 108 -12.24 9.33 -21.43
N ASN A 109 -13.33 9.78 -22.04
CA ASN A 109 -13.68 9.39 -23.42
C ASN A 109 -12.71 9.95 -24.48
N LYS A 110 -11.75 10.78 -24.09
CA LYS A 110 -10.65 11.23 -24.95
C LYS A 110 -9.37 10.42 -24.76
N LEU A 111 -9.30 9.56 -23.75
CA LEU A 111 -8.08 8.81 -23.43
C LEU A 111 -7.98 7.57 -24.33
N PRO A 112 -6.81 7.33 -24.95
CA PRO A 112 -6.48 6.03 -25.53
C PRO A 112 -6.60 4.89 -24.49
N PRO A 113 -6.82 3.63 -24.92
CA PRO A 113 -7.06 2.52 -23.98
C PRO A 113 -5.95 2.29 -22.93
N ASP A 114 -4.68 2.39 -23.33
CA ASP A 114 -3.53 2.24 -22.45
C ASP A 114 -3.43 3.40 -21.44
N VAL A 115 -3.74 4.62 -21.87
CA VAL A 115 -3.82 5.80 -21.02
C VAL A 115 -4.98 5.71 -20.03
N LEU A 116 -6.13 5.22 -20.49
CA LEU A 116 -7.31 5.02 -19.66
C LEU A 116 -7.02 4.07 -18.49
N VAL A 117 -6.30 2.96 -18.74
CA VAL A 117 -5.91 2.01 -17.69
C VAL A 117 -5.11 2.70 -16.57
N VAL A 118 -4.13 3.53 -16.92
CA VAL A 118 -3.35 4.28 -15.90
C VAL A 118 -4.27 5.20 -15.10
N TYR A 119 -5.15 5.94 -15.77
CA TYR A 119 -6.08 6.83 -15.10
C TYR A 119 -7.09 6.09 -14.20
N GLU A 120 -7.57 4.92 -14.59
CA GLU A 120 -8.46 4.09 -13.78
C GLU A 120 -7.77 3.53 -12.54
N THR A 121 -6.46 3.21 -12.62
CA THR A 121 -5.70 2.83 -11.41
C THR A 121 -5.60 3.99 -10.41
N TRP A 122 -5.47 5.23 -10.91
CA TRP A 122 -5.50 6.44 -10.08
C TRP A 122 -6.87 6.66 -9.43
N GLU A 123 -7.96 6.52 -10.18
CA GLU A 123 -9.32 6.62 -9.61
C GLU A 123 -9.59 5.54 -8.56
N GLY A 124 -9.18 4.31 -8.83
CA GLY A 124 -9.28 3.20 -7.87
C GLY A 124 -8.49 3.47 -6.59
N PHE A 125 -7.28 4.01 -6.72
CA PHE A 125 -6.44 4.37 -5.59
C PHE A 125 -7.03 5.54 -4.78
N THR A 126 -7.45 6.62 -5.44
CA THR A 126 -8.03 7.82 -4.80
C THR A 126 -9.36 7.54 -4.11
N LYS A 127 -10.19 6.67 -4.68
CA LYS A 127 -11.40 6.17 -4.01
C LYS A 127 -11.06 5.38 -2.75
N ALA A 128 -10.02 4.54 -2.78
CA ALA A 128 -9.60 3.76 -1.63
C ALA A 128 -9.08 4.65 -0.49
N ILE A 129 -8.24 5.64 -0.77
CA ILE A 129 -7.69 6.54 0.26
C ILE A 129 -8.71 7.49 0.86
N SER A 130 -9.78 7.84 0.14
CA SER A 130 -10.82 8.75 0.66
C SER A 130 -11.84 8.04 1.54
N GLN A 131 -12.20 6.80 1.21
CA GLN A 131 -13.25 6.05 1.92
C GLN A 131 -12.72 5.26 3.12
N THR A 132 -11.48 4.77 3.04
CA THR A 132 -10.93 3.86 4.06
C THR A 132 -10.64 4.50 5.42
N PRO A 133 -10.19 5.77 5.52
CA PRO A 133 -9.94 6.40 6.82
C PRO A 133 -11.16 6.40 7.75
N GLY A 134 -12.37 6.61 7.22
CA GLY A 134 -13.61 6.54 8.00
C GLY A 134 -13.81 5.16 8.64
N LYS A 135 -13.62 4.09 7.86
CA LYS A 135 -13.69 2.70 8.34
C LYS A 135 -12.66 2.38 9.42
N ILE A 136 -11.45 2.94 9.32
CA ILE A 136 -10.42 2.76 10.36
C ILE A 136 -10.83 3.46 11.65
N LYS A 137 -11.36 4.69 11.57
CA LYS A 137 -11.85 5.44 12.74
C LYS A 137 -12.96 4.69 13.47
N GLU A 138 -13.89 4.08 12.75
CA GLU A 138 -14.96 3.25 13.33
C GLU A 138 -14.43 1.97 13.99
N LEU A 139 -13.34 1.40 13.45
CA LEU A 139 -12.74 0.17 13.94
C LEU A 139 -11.81 0.39 15.14
N GLN A 140 -11.27 1.60 15.29
CA GLN A 140 -10.24 1.91 16.28
C GLN A 140 -10.68 1.65 17.74
N PRO A 141 -11.89 2.04 18.19
CA PRO A 141 -12.34 1.74 19.55
C PRO A 141 -12.43 0.23 19.81
N GLN A 142 -12.93 -0.55 18.84
CA GLN A 142 -13.01 -2.01 18.96
C GLN A 142 -11.62 -2.64 19.08
N ILE A 143 -10.65 -2.14 18.32
CA ILE A 143 -9.25 -2.59 18.39
C ILE A 143 -8.63 -2.23 19.75
N GLU A 144 -8.87 -1.04 20.27
CA GLU A 144 -8.35 -0.60 21.56
C GLU A 144 -8.91 -1.45 22.71
N THR A 145 -10.22 -1.70 22.73
CA THR A 145 -10.86 -2.62 23.68
C THR A 145 -10.26 -4.03 23.59
N LEU A 146 -10.13 -4.59 22.38
CA LEU A 146 -9.55 -5.91 22.17
C LEU A 146 -8.10 -6.00 22.66
N ILE A 147 -7.31 -4.95 22.48
CA ILE A 147 -5.92 -4.91 22.95
C ILE A 147 -5.88 -4.98 24.48
N GLU A 148 -6.71 -4.20 25.17
CA GLU A 148 -6.78 -4.20 26.62
C GLU A 148 -7.28 -5.54 27.17
N GLU A 149 -8.37 -6.08 26.61
CA GLU A 149 -8.91 -7.39 27.01
C GLU A 149 -7.89 -8.52 26.77
N SER A 150 -7.15 -8.47 25.67
CA SER A 150 -6.21 -9.54 25.30
C SER A 150 -5.05 -9.72 26.28
N LYS A 151 -4.78 -8.74 27.15
CA LYS A 151 -3.76 -8.85 28.21
C LYS A 151 -4.09 -9.94 29.22
N GLU A 152 -5.39 -10.16 29.48
CA GLU A 152 -5.88 -11.15 30.44
C GLU A 152 -6.07 -12.54 29.81
N PHE A 153 -6.08 -12.65 28.48
CA PHE A 153 -6.36 -13.92 27.78
C PHE A 153 -5.37 -15.03 28.11
N PRO A 154 -4.04 -14.80 28.23
CA PRO A 154 -3.11 -15.85 28.66
C PRO A 154 -3.47 -16.45 30.02
N GLY A 155 -3.80 -15.61 31.01
CA GLY A 155 -4.15 -16.07 32.35
C GLY A 155 -5.47 -16.84 32.38
N ARG A 156 -6.49 -16.36 31.65
CA ARG A 156 -7.77 -17.06 31.51
C ARG A 156 -7.62 -18.42 30.82
N ALA A 157 -6.81 -18.47 29.76
CA ALA A 157 -6.56 -19.70 29.04
C ALA A 157 -5.73 -20.69 29.86
N GLU A 158 -4.77 -20.23 30.68
CA GLU A 158 -4.02 -21.09 31.59
C GLU A 158 -4.93 -21.72 32.65
N ALA A 159 -5.89 -20.96 33.21
CA ALA A 159 -6.86 -21.49 34.15
C ALA A 159 -7.74 -22.59 33.52
N ILE A 160 -8.17 -22.41 32.27
CA ILE A 160 -8.93 -23.42 31.52
C ILE A 160 -8.07 -24.69 31.31
N LEU A 161 -6.83 -24.52 30.84
CA LEU A 161 -5.92 -25.64 30.56
C LEU A 161 -5.50 -26.43 31.81
N LYS A 162 -5.63 -25.85 33.01
CA LYS A 162 -5.35 -26.51 34.30
C LYS A 162 -6.52 -27.32 34.85
N ASN A 163 -7.74 -27.04 34.41
CA ASN A 163 -8.96 -27.67 34.94
C ASN A 163 -9.39 -28.91 34.13
N ASP A 164 -8.85 -29.08 32.93
CA ASP A 164 -9.15 -30.21 32.06
C ASP A 164 -8.00 -31.25 32.11
N ASP A 165 -8.32 -32.54 31.97
CA ASP A 165 -7.38 -33.66 31.88
C ASP A 165 -6.67 -33.69 30.50
N ILE A 166 -6.04 -32.57 30.13
CA ILE A 166 -5.42 -32.33 28.83
C ILE A 166 -3.96 -32.78 28.89
N GLY A 167 -3.54 -33.55 27.87
CA GLY A 167 -2.15 -34.00 27.77
C GLY A 167 -1.15 -32.84 27.66
N PHE A 168 0.00 -32.96 28.31
CA PHE A 168 1.07 -31.94 28.37
C PHE A 168 1.45 -31.35 26.99
N VAL A 169 1.51 -32.18 25.95
CA VAL A 169 1.83 -31.75 24.58
C VAL A 169 0.77 -30.81 24.00
N GLN A 170 -0.51 -31.06 24.30
CA GLN A 170 -1.64 -30.25 23.84
C GLN A 170 -1.65 -28.89 24.55
N VAL A 171 -1.36 -28.86 25.86
CA VAL A 171 -1.19 -27.62 26.65
C VAL A 171 -0.11 -26.72 26.04
N ILE A 172 1.07 -27.28 25.73
CA ILE A 172 2.16 -26.52 25.09
C ILE A 172 1.74 -25.98 23.73
N SER A 173 1.04 -26.79 22.92
CA SER A 173 0.57 -26.38 21.59
C SER A 173 -0.43 -25.22 21.68
N ALA A 174 -1.43 -25.33 22.57
CA ALA A 174 -2.41 -24.29 22.83
C ALA A 174 -1.75 -23.00 23.32
N GLY A 175 -0.84 -23.09 24.31
CA GLY A 175 -0.10 -21.94 24.82
C GLY A 175 0.67 -21.18 23.74
N LYS A 176 1.31 -21.90 22.80
CA LYS A 176 1.98 -21.27 21.65
C LYS A 176 1.01 -20.56 20.71
N ILE A 177 -0.21 -21.08 20.52
CA ILE A 177 -1.24 -20.45 19.68
C ILE A 177 -1.79 -19.19 20.36
N ILE A 178 -2.12 -19.28 21.64
CA ILE A 178 -2.60 -18.17 22.49
C ILE A 178 -1.59 -17.02 22.45
N ALA A 179 -0.32 -17.29 22.76
CA ALA A 179 0.73 -16.26 22.76
C ALA A 179 0.88 -15.60 21.38
N LYS A 180 0.78 -16.37 20.29
CA LYS A 180 0.80 -15.82 18.93
C LYS A 180 -0.42 -14.97 18.62
N ASN A 181 -1.61 -15.33 19.09
CA ASN A 181 -2.83 -14.55 18.86
C ASN A 181 -2.80 -13.24 19.67
N VAL A 182 -2.42 -13.27 20.94
CA VAL A 182 -2.24 -12.06 21.77
C VAL A 182 -1.21 -11.13 21.14
N SER A 183 -0.08 -11.66 20.67
CA SER A 183 0.93 -10.87 19.94
C SER A 183 0.37 -10.22 18.66
N LYS A 184 -0.50 -10.90 17.92
CA LYS A 184 -1.18 -10.30 16.75
C LYS A 184 -2.11 -9.18 17.17
N ILE A 185 -2.95 -9.39 18.20
CA ILE A 185 -3.88 -8.38 18.72
C ILE A 185 -3.10 -7.14 19.15
N ALA A 186 -2.04 -7.30 19.94
CA ALA A 186 -1.17 -6.19 20.37
C ALA A 186 -0.52 -5.44 19.18
N SER A 187 -0.18 -6.14 18.10
CA SER A 187 0.40 -5.52 16.90
C SER A 187 -0.59 -4.68 16.07
N THR A 188 -1.89 -4.81 16.34
CA THR A 188 -2.97 -4.16 15.58
C THR A 188 -2.90 -2.64 15.66
N LYS A 189 -2.57 -2.09 16.82
CA LYS A 189 -2.37 -0.64 17.01
C LYS A 189 -1.36 -0.07 16.01
N LYS A 190 -0.19 -0.72 15.91
CA LYS A 190 0.84 -0.32 14.94
C LYS A 190 0.34 -0.40 13.50
N VAL A 191 -0.47 -1.40 13.16
CA VAL A 191 -1.05 -1.52 11.81
C VAL A 191 -2.02 -0.38 11.51
N VAL A 192 -2.84 0.01 12.49
CA VAL A 192 -3.74 1.18 12.39
C VAL A 192 -2.91 2.46 12.21
N ASP A 193 -1.91 2.68 13.06
CA ASP A 193 -1.04 3.87 13.01
C ASP A 193 -0.31 3.98 11.66
N ASP A 194 0.26 2.87 11.17
CA ASP A 194 0.93 2.80 9.87
C ASP A 194 -0.03 3.14 8.71
N LEU A 195 -1.30 2.71 8.79
CA LEU A 195 -2.32 3.01 7.78
C LEU A 195 -2.77 4.47 7.83
N LEU A 196 -3.04 5.00 9.02
CA LEU A 196 -3.42 6.41 9.19
C LEU A 196 -2.30 7.34 8.72
N LYS A 197 -1.05 7.02 9.05
CA LYS A 197 0.12 7.74 8.54
C LYS A 197 0.19 7.67 7.01
N PHE A 198 0.03 6.48 6.42
CA PHE A 198 0.01 6.33 4.97
C PHE A 198 -1.07 7.21 4.29
N PHE A 199 -2.28 7.29 4.86
CA PHE A 199 -3.33 8.17 4.34
C PHE A 199 -2.97 9.64 4.47
N HIS A 200 -2.43 10.05 5.62
CA HIS A 200 -1.99 11.43 5.84
C HIS A 200 -0.90 11.83 4.84
N ASP A 201 0.15 11.03 4.72
CA ASP A 201 1.26 11.26 3.79
C ASP A 201 0.75 11.30 2.33
N THR A 202 -0.18 10.41 1.97
CA THR A 202 -0.78 10.39 0.62
C THR A 202 -1.62 11.63 0.34
N MET A 203 -2.43 12.08 1.29
CA MET A 203 -3.21 13.31 1.12
C MET A 203 -2.30 14.54 1.04
N LYS A 204 -1.22 14.57 1.83
CA LYS A 204 -0.20 15.60 1.74
C LYS A 204 0.47 15.64 0.37
N ASP A 205 0.79 14.48 -0.21
CA ASP A 205 1.31 14.39 -1.58
C ASP A 205 0.32 14.92 -2.62
N ILE A 206 -0.98 14.61 -2.47
CA ILE A 206 -2.03 15.09 -3.36
C ILE A 206 -2.16 16.61 -3.28
N GLU A 207 -2.26 17.17 -2.08
CA GLU A 207 -2.33 18.62 -1.89
C GLU A 207 -1.04 19.31 -2.36
N GLY A 208 0.12 18.72 -2.08
CA GLY A 208 1.41 19.21 -2.56
C GLY A 208 1.47 19.29 -4.10
N PHE A 209 0.92 18.28 -4.79
CA PHE A 209 0.76 18.36 -6.24
C PHE A 209 -0.18 19.49 -6.65
N LYS A 210 -1.35 19.63 -6.02
CA LYS A 210 -2.32 20.69 -6.36
C LYS A 210 -1.71 22.08 -6.22
N SER A 211 -0.98 22.33 -5.14
CA SER A 211 -0.33 23.61 -4.88
C SER A 211 0.81 23.91 -5.86
N SER A 212 1.55 22.89 -6.28
CA SER A 212 2.74 23.05 -7.13
C SER A 212 2.45 22.84 -8.63
N TYR A 213 1.21 22.53 -9.01
CA TYR A 213 0.87 22.15 -10.38
C TYR A 213 1.18 23.27 -11.39
N GLU A 214 0.74 24.51 -11.14
CA GLU A 214 0.94 25.61 -12.09
C GLU A 214 2.43 25.93 -12.28
N GLU A 215 3.23 25.84 -11.21
CA GLU A 215 4.68 26.05 -11.26
C GLU A 215 5.39 24.95 -12.07
N ASN A 216 4.94 23.70 -11.94
CA ASN A 216 5.56 22.54 -12.60
C ASN A 216 4.93 22.19 -13.96
N LYS A 217 3.84 22.86 -14.35
CA LYS A 217 3.10 22.58 -15.59
C LYS A 217 4.00 22.59 -16.82
N GLY A 218 4.85 23.62 -16.95
CA GLY A 218 5.77 23.75 -18.08
C GLY A 218 6.75 22.58 -18.19
N GLN A 219 7.19 22.02 -17.07
CA GLN A 219 8.04 20.83 -17.06
C GLN A 219 7.27 19.58 -17.52
N ILE A 220 6.02 19.41 -17.06
CA ILE A 220 5.16 18.28 -17.46
C ILE A 220 4.90 18.32 -18.97
N GLU A 221 4.61 19.50 -19.52
CA GLU A 221 4.40 19.71 -20.95
C GLU A 221 5.68 19.46 -21.76
N THR A 222 6.82 19.97 -21.29
CA THR A 222 8.14 19.76 -21.92
C THR A 222 8.53 18.29 -21.97
N ILE A 223 8.41 17.56 -20.86
CA ILE A 223 8.71 16.12 -20.81
C ILE A 223 7.77 15.35 -21.74
N GLY A 224 6.47 15.66 -21.70
CA GLY A 224 5.48 15.02 -22.56
C GLY A 224 5.81 15.19 -24.04
N LYS A 225 6.12 16.43 -24.46
CA LYS A 225 6.49 16.74 -25.84
C LYS A 225 7.74 15.97 -26.29
N LYS A 226 8.82 15.98 -25.50
CA LYS A 226 10.05 15.22 -25.80
C LYS A 226 9.79 13.72 -25.91
N ALA A 227 9.03 13.16 -24.98
CA ALA A 227 8.68 11.74 -25.00
C ALA A 227 7.85 11.36 -26.25
N LYS A 228 6.99 12.27 -26.73
CA LYS A 228 6.24 12.08 -27.98
C LYS A 228 7.14 12.14 -29.20
N GLU A 229 7.99 13.16 -29.31
CA GLU A 229 8.92 13.37 -30.42
C GLU A 229 9.87 12.18 -30.60
N GLU A 230 10.32 11.58 -29.49
CA GLU A 230 11.22 10.43 -29.50
C GLU A 230 10.50 9.07 -29.42
N ASN A 231 9.17 9.05 -29.60
CA ASN A 231 8.31 7.86 -29.54
C ASN A 231 8.53 6.98 -28.28
N CYS A 232 8.83 7.63 -27.15
CA CYS A 232 9.06 7.02 -25.83
C CYS A 232 7.86 7.25 -24.89
N MET A 233 6.65 7.14 -25.42
CA MET A 233 5.43 7.49 -24.67
C MET A 233 5.08 6.48 -23.58
N HIS A 234 5.47 5.21 -23.70
CA HIS A 234 5.08 4.19 -22.73
C HIS A 234 5.75 4.45 -21.36
N PRO A 235 5.06 4.30 -20.20
CA PRO A 235 5.63 4.65 -18.88
C PRO A 235 6.97 3.96 -18.58
N LYS A 236 7.10 2.70 -19.02
CA LYS A 236 8.35 1.90 -18.92
C LYS A 236 9.56 2.52 -19.62
N GLN A 237 9.34 3.32 -20.66
CA GLN A 237 10.40 4.02 -21.40
C GLN A 237 10.52 5.46 -20.91
N LEU A 238 9.38 6.13 -20.72
CA LEU A 238 9.29 7.53 -20.35
C LEU A 238 9.96 7.79 -18.99
N VAL A 239 9.57 7.04 -17.94
CA VAL A 239 10.03 7.31 -16.58
C VAL A 239 11.54 7.16 -16.48
N PRO A 240 12.16 6.03 -16.87
CA PRO A 240 13.62 5.91 -16.76
C PRO A 240 14.37 6.99 -17.53
N LYS A 241 13.88 7.39 -18.71
CA LYS A 241 14.59 8.32 -19.59
C LYS A 241 14.46 9.78 -19.21
N TYR A 242 13.27 10.21 -18.76
CA TYR A 242 12.95 11.63 -18.56
C TYR A 242 12.63 12.01 -17.12
N TRP A 243 12.80 11.10 -16.16
CA TRP A 243 12.67 11.48 -14.75
C TRP A 243 13.62 12.62 -14.42
N PRO A 244 13.16 13.69 -13.73
CA PRO A 244 14.00 14.88 -13.50
C PRO A 244 15.27 14.59 -12.71
N ASP A 245 15.18 13.69 -11.73
CA ASP A 245 16.30 13.26 -10.90
C ASP A 245 16.71 11.83 -11.25
N GLN A 246 17.64 11.71 -12.19
CA GLN A 246 18.15 10.42 -12.66
C GLN A 246 18.86 9.60 -11.57
N THR A 247 19.33 10.22 -10.48
CA THR A 247 19.97 9.51 -9.36
C THR A 247 19.00 8.63 -8.58
N ARG A 248 17.69 8.90 -8.69
CA ARG A 248 16.63 8.12 -8.08
C ARG A 248 16.16 6.96 -8.96
N ILE A 249 16.66 6.78 -10.18
CA ILE A 249 16.22 5.69 -11.05
C ILE A 249 17.04 4.43 -10.78
N ASP A 250 16.38 3.38 -10.34
CA ASP A 250 16.96 2.05 -10.14
C ASP A 250 16.10 0.98 -10.83
N LEU A 251 16.55 0.58 -12.02
CA LEU A 251 15.88 -0.45 -12.83
C LEU A 251 15.95 -1.85 -12.21
N SER A 252 16.85 -2.09 -11.24
CA SER A 252 16.88 -3.37 -10.51
C SER A 252 15.62 -3.59 -9.66
N LEU A 253 14.87 -2.51 -9.38
CA LEU A 253 13.58 -2.56 -8.70
C LEU A 253 12.44 -3.07 -9.60
N ASP A 254 12.63 -3.16 -10.92
CA ASP A 254 11.67 -3.77 -11.86
C ASP A 254 11.75 -5.31 -11.80
N ILE A 255 11.39 -5.87 -10.64
CA ILE A 255 11.47 -7.32 -10.41
C ILE A 255 10.22 -7.98 -11.00
N PRO A 256 10.35 -8.87 -12.01
CA PRO A 256 9.21 -9.59 -12.55
C PRO A 256 8.58 -10.49 -11.48
N PRO A 257 7.28 -10.81 -11.59
CA PRO A 257 6.64 -11.75 -10.68
C PRO A 257 7.44 -13.06 -10.69
N LYS A 258 7.78 -13.57 -9.49
CA LYS A 258 8.35 -14.92 -9.40
C LYS A 258 7.36 -15.89 -10.05
N LEU A 259 7.83 -16.62 -11.08
CA LEU A 259 7.08 -17.73 -11.65
C LEU A 259 6.66 -18.64 -10.50
N LYS A 260 5.36 -18.96 -10.43
CA LYS A 260 4.92 -20.01 -9.50
C LYS A 260 5.63 -21.28 -9.94
N PRO A 261 6.27 -22.04 -9.04
CA PRO A 261 6.77 -23.35 -9.41
C PRO A 261 5.57 -24.14 -9.96
N ASP A 262 5.70 -24.63 -11.18
CA ASP A 262 4.72 -25.55 -11.74
C ASP A 262 4.61 -26.72 -10.77
N GLY A 263 3.42 -26.86 -10.18
CA GLY A 263 3.13 -27.98 -9.30
C GLY A 263 3.28 -29.26 -10.09
N LYS A 264 4.37 -29.99 -9.82
CA LYS A 264 4.43 -31.44 -9.98
C LYS A 264 4.09 -32.06 -8.63
#